data_AF-A0A061P3F4-F1
#
_entry.id   AF-A0A061P3F4-F1
#
_cell.length_a   1.000
_cell.length_b   1.000
_cell.length_c   1.000
_cell.angle_alpha   90.00
_cell.angle_beta   90.00
_cell.angle_gamma   90.00
#
_symmetry.space_group_name_H-M   'P 1'
#
loop_
_entity.id
_entity.type
_entity.pdbx_description
1 polymer ?
#
loop_
_entity_poly.entity_id
_entity_poly.type
_entity_poly.pdbx_seq_one_letter_code
_entity_poly.pdbx_strand_id
1 'polypeptide(L)'
;MENVNSYEEMKRKAAIRTFVYTPISLLTGFFIAQVIINEQLPTFIQFLPYIVGALIGVTCSWVFRSEEKIVEKERRYLTKKANKTKARKRIEAVVFTVISLILVFVMTHWLN
;
A
#
# COMPACT_ATOMS: atom_id res chain seq x y z
N MET A 1 -16.37 -9.90 -27.13
CA MET A 1 -16.18 -8.53 -26.59
C MET A 1 -16.05 -8.48 -25.07
N GLU A 2 -16.62 -9.42 -24.31
CA GLU A 2 -16.58 -9.44 -22.84
C GLU A 2 -15.18 -9.65 -22.23
N ASN A 3 -14.30 -10.41 -22.91
CA ASN A 3 -12.96 -10.75 -22.42
C ASN A 3 -11.97 -9.56 -22.47
N VAL A 4 -12.10 -8.69 -23.48
CA VAL A 4 -11.23 -7.50 -23.65
C VAL A 4 -11.52 -6.46 -22.57
N ASN A 5 -12.80 -6.26 -22.22
CA ASN A 5 -13.19 -5.31 -21.18
C ASN A 5 -12.72 -5.76 -19.78
N SER A 6 -12.75 -7.07 -19.53
CA SER A 6 -12.23 -7.67 -18.30
C SER A 6 -10.69 -7.53 -18.16
N TYR A 7 -9.95 -7.65 -19.26
CA TYR A 7 -8.49 -7.49 -19.28
C TYR A 7 -8.05 -6.06 -18.98
N GLU A 8 -8.65 -5.08 -19.67
CA GLU A 8 -8.41 -3.64 -19.44
C GLU A 8 -8.74 -3.23 -18.00
N GLU A 9 -9.86 -3.70 -17.44
CA GLU A 9 -10.20 -3.46 -16.05
C GLU A 9 -9.16 -4.02 -15.06
N MET A 10 -8.65 -5.24 -15.31
CA MET A 10 -7.62 -5.84 -14.46
C MET A 10 -6.31 -5.05 -14.54
N LYS A 11 -5.92 -4.60 -15.74
CA LYS A 11 -4.74 -3.75 -15.94
C LYS A 11 -4.87 -2.43 -15.18
N ARG A 12 -6.02 -1.76 -15.26
CA ARG A 12 -6.30 -0.51 -14.52
C ARG A 12 -6.27 -0.71 -13.00
N LYS A 13 -6.90 -1.78 -12.48
CA LYS A 13 -6.86 -2.11 -11.05
C LYS A 13 -5.43 -2.41 -10.57
N ALA A 14 -4.66 -3.14 -11.36
CA ALA A 14 -3.26 -3.42 -11.09
C ALA A 14 -2.40 -2.14 -11.11
N ALA A 15 -2.67 -1.21 -12.04
CA ALA A 15 -1.97 0.07 -12.11
C ALA A 15 -2.25 0.93 -10.87
N ILE A 16 -3.51 1.15 -10.51
CA ILE A 16 -3.87 1.90 -9.28
C ILE A 16 -3.18 1.29 -8.06
N ARG A 17 -3.19 -0.03 -7.95
CA ARG A 17 -2.54 -0.70 -6.83
C ARG A 17 -1.04 -0.55 -6.80
N THR A 18 -0.41 -0.60 -7.96
CA THR A 18 1.04 -0.48 -8.05
C THR A 18 1.46 0.96 -7.78
N PHE A 19 0.78 1.96 -8.37
CA PHE A 19 1.16 3.37 -8.26
C PHE A 19 0.58 4.11 -7.05
N VAL A 20 -0.45 3.59 -6.38
CA VAL A 20 -1.06 4.23 -5.20
C VAL A 20 -0.83 3.39 -3.96
N TYR A 21 -1.36 2.15 -3.93
CA TYR A 21 -1.32 1.35 -2.70
C TYR A 21 0.09 0.89 -2.32
N THR A 22 0.91 0.51 -3.30
CA THR A 22 2.28 0.04 -3.03
C THR A 22 3.17 1.13 -2.43
N PRO A 23 3.30 2.34 -3.01
CA PRO A 23 4.10 3.40 -2.40
C PRO A 23 3.53 3.83 -1.05
N ILE A 24 2.20 3.94 -0.89
CA ILE A 24 1.60 4.23 0.42
C ILE A 24 2.01 3.17 1.45
N SER A 25 1.93 1.88 1.12
CA SER A 25 2.30 0.81 2.06
C SER A 25 3.77 0.84 2.47
N LEU A 26 4.67 1.15 1.54
CA LEU A 26 6.11 1.32 1.81
C LEU A 26 6.34 2.52 2.73
N LEU A 27 5.70 3.64 2.44
CA LEU A 27 5.82 4.87 3.23
C LEU A 27 5.24 4.70 4.63
N THR A 28 4.10 4.02 4.79
CA THR A 28 3.55 3.67 6.10
C THR A 28 4.49 2.77 6.89
N GLY A 29 5.09 1.76 6.25
CA GLY A 29 6.07 0.90 6.91
C GLY A 29 7.30 1.67 7.38
N PHE A 30 7.84 2.56 6.55
CA PHE A 30 8.95 3.44 6.90
C PHE A 30 8.58 4.39 8.05
N PHE A 31 7.40 4.99 8.01
CA PHE A 31 6.91 5.89 9.05
C PHE A 31 6.80 5.19 10.41
N ILE A 32 6.22 3.99 10.45
CA ILE A 32 6.14 3.18 11.66
C ILE A 32 7.54 2.83 12.17
N ALA A 33 8.45 2.40 11.28
CA ALA A 33 9.82 2.06 11.66
C ALA A 33 10.58 3.26 12.25
N GLN A 34 10.42 4.45 11.67
CA GLN A 34 11.01 5.68 12.19
C GLN A 34 10.48 6.03 13.58
N VAL A 35 9.16 5.95 13.78
CA VAL A 35 8.54 6.21 15.09
C VAL A 35 9.02 5.21 16.15
N ILE A 36 9.18 3.93 15.80
CA ILE A 36 9.65 2.91 16.74
C ILE A 36 11.12 3.08 17.09
N ILE A 37 11.99 3.37 16.10
CA ILE A 37 13.44 3.40 16.29
C ILE A 37 13.92 4.72 16.89
N ASN A 38 13.38 5.84 16.39
CA ASN A 38 13.86 7.17 16.73
C ASN A 38 12.92 7.92 17.70
N GLU A 39 11.80 7.32 18.07
CA GLU A 39 10.76 7.89 18.96
C GLU A 39 10.23 9.26 18.53
N GLN A 40 10.50 9.66 17.28
CA GLN A 40 10.18 10.96 16.73
C GLN A 40 9.53 10.82 15.36
N LEU A 41 8.64 11.76 15.06
CA LEU A 41 8.01 11.84 13.75
C LEU A 41 9.02 12.38 12.73
N PRO A 42 9.19 11.71 11.57
CA PRO A 42 10.06 12.23 10.53
C PRO A 42 9.52 13.57 10.04
N THR A 43 10.39 14.56 9.95
CA THR A 43 10.02 15.85 9.34
C THR A 43 9.70 15.65 7.85
N PHE A 44 8.87 16.53 7.29
CA PHE A 44 8.50 16.45 5.87
C PHE A 44 9.71 16.43 4.93
N ILE A 45 10.77 17.20 5.26
CA ILE A 45 12.02 17.25 4.48
C ILE A 45 12.75 15.92 4.52
N GLN A 46 12.80 15.26 5.68
CA GLN A 46 13.40 13.93 5.80
C GLN A 46 12.56 12.87 5.06
N PHE A 47 11.25 13.06 4.96
CA PHE A 47 10.33 12.10 4.34
C PHE A 47 10.33 12.16 2.79
N LEU A 48 10.55 13.36 2.23
CA LEU A 48 10.61 13.63 0.79
C LEU A 48 11.44 12.63 -0.05
N PRO A 49 12.72 12.34 0.29
CA PRO A 49 13.53 11.41 -0.49
C PRO A 49 12.94 9.99 -0.51
N TYR A 50 12.25 9.57 0.56
CA TYR A 50 11.59 8.26 0.60
C TYR A 50 10.34 8.21 -0.29
N ILE A 51 9.59 9.31 -0.39
CA ILE A 51 8.47 9.42 -1.33
C ILE A 51 8.98 9.26 -2.76
N VAL A 52 10.02 10.01 -3.11
CA VAL A 52 10.63 9.96 -4.45
C VAL A 52 11.18 8.56 -4.74
N GLY A 53 11.93 7.97 -3.80
CA GLY A 53 12.47 6.62 -3.93
C GLY A 53 11.40 5.55 -4.10
N ALA A 54 10.29 5.63 -3.36
CA ALA A 54 9.17 4.70 -3.48
C ALA A 54 8.51 4.79 -4.86
N LEU A 55 8.30 6.00 -5.40
CA LEU A 55 7.71 6.20 -6.72
C LEU A 55 8.64 5.72 -7.85
N ILE A 56 9.94 6.00 -7.75
CA ILE A 56 10.93 5.48 -8.71
C ILE A 56 10.95 3.95 -8.68
N GLY A 57 11.06 3.36 -7.50
CA GLY A 57 11.11 1.90 -7.34
C GLY A 57 9.86 1.21 -7.89
N VAL A 58 8.68 1.78 -7.64
CA VAL A 58 7.42 1.31 -8.21
C VAL A 58 7.40 1.41 -9.73
N THR A 59 7.88 2.52 -10.29
CA THR A 59 7.92 2.76 -11.74
C THR A 59 8.87 1.78 -12.42
N CYS A 60 10.09 1.60 -11.90
CA CYS A 60 11.01 0.58 -12.38
C CYS A 60 10.38 -0.81 -12.30
N SER A 61 9.79 -1.17 -11.15
CA SER A 61 9.13 -2.47 -10.97
C SER A 61 7.99 -2.71 -11.97
N TRP A 62 7.27 -1.66 -12.35
CA TRP A 62 6.20 -1.73 -13.34
C TRP A 62 6.77 -1.93 -14.76
N VAL A 63 7.77 -1.15 -15.16
CA VAL A 63 8.41 -1.24 -16.49
C VAL A 63 9.05 -2.61 -16.73
N PHE A 64 9.66 -3.21 -15.71
CA PHE A 64 10.27 -4.55 -15.82
C PHE A 64 9.24 -5.70 -15.84
N ARG A 65 7.94 -5.42 -15.74
CA ARG A 65 6.89 -6.44 -15.68
C ARG A 65 6.16 -6.56 -17.01
N SER A 66 6.08 -7.77 -17.56
CA SER A 66 5.25 -8.02 -18.75
C SER A 66 3.77 -7.88 -18.42
N GLU A 67 2.97 -7.45 -19.40
CA GLU A 67 1.53 -7.21 -19.21
C GLU A 67 0.78 -8.47 -18.75
N GLU A 68 1.12 -9.63 -19.31
CA GLU A 68 0.55 -10.92 -18.90
C GLU A 68 0.81 -11.22 -17.41
N LYS A 69 2.03 -10.94 -16.94
CA LYS A 69 2.39 -11.12 -15.52
C LYS A 69 1.66 -10.14 -14.60
N ILE A 70 1.34 -8.93 -15.09
CA ILE A 70 0.54 -7.95 -14.34
C ILE A 70 -0.87 -8.49 -14.13
N VAL A 71 -1.51 -8.95 -15.20
CA VAL A 71 -2.90 -9.45 -15.15
C VAL A 71 -2.99 -10.76 -14.38
N GLU A 72 -2.04 -11.69 -14.57
CA GLU A 72 -2.03 -12.94 -13.80
C GLU A 72 -1.85 -12.67 -12.30
N LYS A 73 -1.00 -11.72 -11.92
CA LYS A 73 -0.80 -11.35 -10.52
C LYS A 73 -2.07 -10.76 -9.91
N GLU A 74 -2.80 -9.91 -10.63
CA GLU A 74 -4.06 -9.34 -10.15
C GLU A 74 -5.15 -10.40 -10.04
N ARG A 75 -5.24 -11.33 -11.00
CA ARG A 75 -6.15 -12.48 -10.92
C ARG A 75 -5.85 -13.34 -9.68
N ARG A 76 -4.58 -13.69 -9.44
CA ARG A 76 -4.15 -14.43 -8.24
C ARG A 76 -4.45 -13.67 -6.95
N TYR A 77 -4.38 -12.35 -6.97
CA TYR A 77 -4.76 -11.54 -5.82
C TYR A 77 -6.26 -11.60 -5.55
N LEU A 78 -7.10 -11.45 -6.59
CA LEU A 78 -8.55 -11.49 -6.44
C LEU A 78 -9.04 -12.85 -5.95
N THR A 79 -8.47 -13.95 -6.45
CA THR A 79 -8.79 -15.30 -5.95
C THR A 79 -8.38 -15.48 -4.49
N LYS A 80 -7.19 -15.01 -4.10
CA LYS A 80 -6.77 -15.00 -2.68
C LYS A 80 -7.67 -14.14 -1.80
N LYS A 81 -8.13 -12.98 -2.31
CA LYS A 81 -9.04 -12.09 -1.58
C LYS A 81 -10.43 -12.71 -1.40
N ALA A 82 -10.93 -13.40 -2.43
CA ALA A 82 -12.20 -14.14 -2.37
C ALA A 82 -12.10 -15.29 -1.35
N ASN A 83 -10.96 -15.98 -1.30
CA ASN A 83 -10.70 -17.09 -0.38
C ASN A 83 -10.28 -16.66 1.04
N LYS A 84 -10.25 -15.36 1.37
CA LYS A 84 -9.94 -14.91 2.74
C LYS A 84 -11.05 -15.33 3.70
N THR A 85 -10.66 -16.04 4.77
CA THR A 85 -11.56 -16.43 5.85
C THR A 85 -12.12 -15.21 6.60
N LYS A 86 -13.32 -15.35 7.17
CA LYS A 86 -13.98 -14.30 7.97
C LYS A 86 -13.11 -13.84 9.15
N ALA A 87 -12.33 -14.75 9.73
CA ALA A 87 -11.40 -14.45 10.83
C ALA A 87 -10.27 -13.48 10.41
N ARG A 88 -9.66 -13.68 9.23
CA ARG A 88 -8.62 -12.77 8.72
C ARG A 88 -9.13 -11.35 8.49
N LYS A 89 -10.39 -11.20 8.03
CA LYS A 89 -11.02 -9.89 7.85
C LYS A 89 -11.21 -9.15 9.18
N ARG A 90 -11.56 -9.87 10.25
CA ARG A 90 -11.68 -9.28 11.60
C ARG A 90 -10.32 -8.81 12.13
N ILE A 91 -9.27 -9.60 11.94
CA ILE A 91 -7.91 -9.23 12.36
C ILE A 91 -7.46 -7.96 11.62
N GLU A 92 -7.65 -7.89 10.30
CA GLU A 92 -7.32 -6.67 9.53
C GLU A 92 -8.08 -5.43 10.02
N ALA A 93 -9.36 -5.58 10.37
CA ALA A 93 -10.15 -4.48 10.93
C ALA A 93 -9.60 -4.01 12.29
N VAL A 94 -9.29 -4.93 13.20
CA VAL A 94 -8.73 -4.60 14.52
C VAL A 94 -7.38 -3.89 14.39
N VAL A 95 -6.49 -4.41 13.54
CA VAL A 95 -5.19 -3.79 13.27
C VAL A 95 -5.36 -2.37 12.73
N PHE A 96 -6.29 -2.17 11.79
CA PHE A 96 -6.58 -0.85 11.24
C PHE A 96 -7.11 0.13 12.28
N THR A 97 -8.01 -0.32 13.17
CA THR A 97 -8.53 0.50 14.27
C THR A 97 -7.41 0.90 15.23
N VAL A 98 -6.52 -0.02 15.61
CA VAL A 98 -5.40 0.27 16.52
C VAL A 98 -4.44 1.29 15.93
N ILE A 99 -4.04 1.12 14.66
CA ILE A 99 -3.17 2.08 13.96
C ILE A 99 -3.83 3.46 13.89
N SER A 100 -5.12 3.51 13.59
CA SER A 100 -5.86 4.78 13.52
C SER A 100 -5.89 5.51 14.88
N LEU A 101 -6.09 4.77 15.97
CA LEU A 101 -6.07 5.34 17.33
C LEU A 101 -4.69 5.86 17.71
N ILE A 102 -3.62 5.15 17.37
CA ILE A 102 -2.24 5.61 17.59
C ILE A 102 -1.97 6.91 16.83
N LEU A 103 -2.38 6.99 15.55
CA LEU A 103 -2.22 8.21 14.76
C LEU A 103 -2.97 9.40 15.37
N VAL A 104 -4.22 9.19 15.82
CA VAL A 104 -5.00 10.26 16.48
C VAL A 104 -4.34 10.70 17.78
N PHE A 105 -3.91 9.76 18.63
CA PHE A 105 -3.24 10.05 19.89
C PHE A 105 -1.95 10.85 19.68
N VAL A 106 -1.12 10.42 18.74
CA VAL A 106 0.13 11.12 18.37
C VAL A 106 -0.17 12.54 17.88
N MET A 107 -1.16 12.72 17.00
CA MET A 107 -1.56 14.04 16.52
C MET A 107 -2.02 14.95 17.67
N THR A 108 -2.84 14.44 18.60
CA THR A 108 -3.33 15.24 19.73
C THR A 108 -2.23 15.61 20.73
N HIS A 109 -1.22 14.77 20.91
CA HIS A 109 -0.14 15.01 21.87
C HIS A 109 1.01 15.87 21.32
N TRP A 110 1.13 15.97 19.99
CA TRP A 110 2.12 16.82 19.30
C TRP A 110 1.58 18.19 18.89
N LEU A 111 0.26 18.38 18.86
CA LEU A 111 -0.39 19.67 18.57
C LEU A 111 -0.65 20.53 19.82
N ASN A 112 -0.30 20.04 21.01
CA ASN A 112 -0.47 20.70 22.30
C ASN A 112 0.90 20.93 22.95
#